data_AF-A0A351FZZ6-F1
#
_entry.id   AF-A0A351FZZ6-F1
#
_cell.length_a   1.000
_cell.length_b   1.000
_cell.length_c   1.000
_cell.angle_alpha   90.00
_cell.angle_beta   90.00
_cell.angle_gamma   90.00
#
_symmetry.space_group_name_H-M   'P 1'
#
loop_
_entity.id
_entity.type
_entity.pdbx_description
1 polymer ?
#
loop_
_entity_poly.entity_id
_entity_poly.type
_entity_poly.pdbx_seq_one_letter_code
_entity_poly.pdbx_strand_id
1 'polypeptide(L)'
;GGGKYDQVTDAIIQRFFKIAPPPFTVVTTTWLLPLMPSSPDVRDLRTIDQTLRELRFHPEIHASSSPDVDDLVRQKRAWIAQDLPRGARLERHQQITALNEQLQTHVSDQHQVLQDEREQTARHVRHAHILASRETSFCAFPSESLCPGLLELARQAFYIDK
;
A
#
# COMPACT_ATOMS: atom_id res chain seq x y z
N GLY A 1 1.80 -29.26 -12.41
CA GLY A 1 2.41 -30.58 -12.21
C GLY A 1 1.87 -31.26 -10.97
N GLY A 2 0.58 -31.61 -10.94
CA GLY A 2 -0.07 -32.27 -9.80
C GLY A 2 -0.58 -33.69 -10.09
N GLY A 3 -1.02 -33.97 -11.32
CA GLY A 3 -1.77 -35.20 -11.61
C GLY A 3 -0.98 -36.47 -11.92
N LYS A 4 0.36 -36.49 -11.72
CA LYS A 4 1.14 -37.71 -12.00
C LYS A 4 0.91 -38.80 -10.94
N TYR A 5 0.60 -38.41 -9.71
CA TYR A 5 0.27 -39.34 -8.63
C TYR A 5 -1.15 -39.92 -8.78
N ASP A 6 -2.04 -39.22 -9.47
CA ASP A 6 -3.42 -39.67 -9.71
C ASP A 6 -3.45 -40.99 -10.49
N GLN A 7 -2.53 -41.17 -11.45
CA GLN A 7 -2.41 -42.43 -12.19
C GLN A 7 -2.07 -43.62 -11.28
N VAL A 8 -1.27 -43.39 -10.23
CA VAL A 8 -0.93 -44.43 -9.25
C VAL A 8 -2.15 -44.73 -8.38
N THR A 9 -2.87 -43.70 -7.93
CA THR A 9 -4.12 -43.83 -7.18
C THR A 9 -5.17 -44.61 -7.97
N ASP A 10 -5.37 -44.28 -9.24
CA ASP A 10 -6.29 -44.97 -10.15
C ASP A 10 -5.91 -46.45 -10.31
N ALA A 11 -4.63 -46.73 -10.51
CA ALA A 11 -4.14 -48.09 -10.61
C ALA A 11 -4.35 -48.89 -9.31
N ILE A 12 -4.19 -48.27 -8.14
CA ILE A 12 -4.50 -48.89 -6.84
C ILE A 12 -6.00 -49.18 -6.74
N ILE A 13 -6.85 -48.22 -7.09
CA ILE A 13 -8.32 -48.38 -7.05
C ILE A 13 -8.76 -49.56 -7.93
N GLN A 14 -8.30 -49.61 -9.18
CA GLN A 14 -8.64 -50.68 -10.11
C GLN A 14 -8.12 -52.05 -9.64
N ARG A 15 -6.88 -52.11 -9.13
CA ARG A 15 -6.23 -53.40 -8.81
C ARG A 15 -6.67 -53.95 -7.47
N PHE A 16 -6.85 -53.11 -6.45
CA PHE A 16 -7.17 -53.53 -5.10
C PHE A 16 -8.69 -53.60 -4.86
N PHE A 17 -9.41 -52.52 -5.17
CA PHE A 17 -10.85 -52.43 -4.93
C PHE A 17 -11.70 -53.00 -6.07
N LYS A 18 -11.10 -53.29 -7.23
CA LYS A 18 -11.78 -53.88 -8.41
C LYS A 18 -12.95 -53.04 -8.93
N ILE A 19 -12.90 -51.74 -8.72
CA ILE A 19 -13.87 -50.78 -9.24
C ILE A 19 -13.19 -49.81 -10.22
N ALA A 20 -13.98 -49.21 -11.10
CA ALA A 20 -13.50 -48.11 -11.93
C ALA A 20 -13.26 -46.87 -11.03
N PRO A 21 -12.12 -46.16 -11.18
CA PRO A 21 -11.87 -44.95 -10.42
C PRO A 21 -12.88 -43.87 -10.84
N PRO A 22 -13.43 -43.11 -9.87
CA PRO A 22 -14.32 -42.01 -10.20
C PRO A 22 -13.54 -40.90 -10.93
N PRO A 23 -14.14 -40.22 -11.92
CA PRO A 23 -13.49 -39.08 -12.57
C PRO A 23 -13.37 -37.92 -11.58
N PHE A 24 -12.21 -37.29 -11.54
CA PHE A 24 -11.96 -36.08 -10.75
C PHE A 24 -10.97 -35.17 -11.49
N THR A 25 -10.98 -33.90 -11.13
CA THR A 25 -10.05 -32.89 -11.62
C THR A 25 -9.42 -32.16 -10.43
N VAL A 26 -8.13 -31.87 -10.52
CA VAL A 26 -7.42 -31.07 -9.52
C VAL A 26 -7.30 -29.64 -10.03
N VAL A 27 -7.95 -28.70 -9.33
CA VAL A 27 -7.91 -27.27 -9.63
C VAL A 27 -7.20 -26.54 -8.49
N THR A 28 -6.35 -25.58 -8.82
CA THR A 28 -5.80 -24.65 -7.85
C THR A 28 -6.29 -23.26 -8.19
N THR A 29 -6.82 -22.55 -7.19
CA THR A 29 -7.29 -21.17 -7.32
C THR A 29 -6.80 -20.33 -6.16
N THR A 30 -6.74 -19.01 -6.34
CA THR A 30 -6.55 -18.05 -5.24
C THR A 30 -7.88 -17.36 -4.99
N TRP A 31 -8.50 -17.65 -3.85
CA TRP A 31 -9.73 -17.00 -3.43
C TRP A 31 -9.39 -15.95 -2.36
N LEU A 32 -9.54 -14.67 -2.69
CA LEU A 32 -9.34 -13.59 -1.73
C LEU A 32 -10.60 -13.39 -0.88
N LEU A 33 -10.42 -13.00 0.37
CA LEU A 33 -11.54 -12.76 1.29
C LEU A 33 -12.49 -11.72 0.67
N PRO A 34 -13.80 -12.04 0.51
CA PRO A 34 -14.76 -11.18 -0.19
C PRO A 34 -15.25 -10.01 0.69
N LEU A 35 -14.33 -9.35 1.39
CA LEU A 35 -14.58 -8.09 2.04
C LEU A 35 -14.22 -7.00 1.04
N MET A 36 -15.18 -6.15 0.66
CA MET A 36 -14.89 -5.02 -0.25
C MET A 36 -13.82 -4.14 0.40
N PRO A 37 -12.58 -4.13 -0.08
CA PRO A 37 -11.65 -3.13 0.38
C PRO A 37 -12.11 -1.85 -0.29
N SER A 38 -12.39 -0.80 0.48
CA SER A 38 -12.02 0.52 -0.04
C SER A 38 -10.53 0.40 -0.34
N SER A 39 -10.12 0.45 -1.60
CA SER A 39 -8.70 0.42 -1.93
C SER A 39 -8.18 1.84 -1.70
N PRO A 40 -7.52 2.15 -0.57
CA PRO A 40 -6.77 3.38 -0.47
C PRO A 40 -5.71 3.34 -1.56
N ASP A 41 -5.58 4.42 -2.34
CA ASP A 41 -4.55 4.44 -3.35
C ASP A 41 -3.20 4.59 -2.63
N VAL A 42 -2.29 3.62 -2.80
CA VAL A 42 -0.93 3.72 -2.24
C VAL A 42 -0.21 4.97 -2.75
N ARG A 43 -0.64 5.51 -3.91
CA ARG A 43 -0.20 6.81 -4.43
C ARG A 43 -0.56 7.98 -3.50
N ASP A 44 -1.64 7.86 -2.71
CA ASP A 44 -2.07 8.89 -1.77
C ASP A 44 -1.05 9.04 -0.63
N LEU A 45 -0.60 7.93 -0.02
CA LEU A 45 0.41 7.97 1.04
C LEU A 45 1.73 8.60 0.59
N ARG A 46 2.20 8.21 -0.60
CA ARG A 46 3.45 8.76 -1.15
C ARG A 46 3.33 10.27 -1.41
N THR A 47 2.16 10.70 -1.88
CA THR A 47 1.89 12.12 -2.13
C THR A 47 1.86 12.90 -0.82
N ILE A 48 1.16 12.38 0.21
CA ILE A 48 1.12 13.00 1.54
C ILE A 48 2.53 13.10 2.15
N ASP A 49 3.33 12.02 2.08
CA ASP A 49 4.71 12.00 2.56
C ASP A 49 5.59 13.04 1.86
N GLN A 50 5.38 13.21 0.55
CA GLN A 50 6.08 14.22 -0.25
C GLN A 50 5.67 15.64 0.19
N THR A 51 4.39 15.91 0.37
CA THR A 51 3.90 17.22 0.83
C THR A 51 4.40 17.54 2.23
N LEU A 52 4.39 16.58 3.17
CA LEU A 52 4.97 16.77 4.51
C LEU A 52 6.46 17.11 4.45
N ARG A 53 7.20 16.49 3.52
CA ARG A 53 8.61 16.81 3.28
C ARG A 53 8.78 18.22 2.73
N GLU A 54 7.89 18.65 1.82
CA GLU A 54 7.89 20.00 1.29
C GLU A 54 7.56 21.03 2.37
N LEU A 55 6.58 20.79 3.23
CA LEU A 55 6.30 21.66 4.39
C LEU A 55 7.52 21.82 5.31
N ARG A 56 8.33 20.76 5.46
CA ARG A 56 9.54 20.81 6.29
C ARG A 56 10.67 21.63 5.65
N PHE A 57 10.96 21.40 4.37
CA PHE A 57 12.16 21.96 3.72
C PHE A 57 11.89 23.19 2.86
N HIS A 58 10.65 23.32 2.38
CA HIS A 58 10.12 24.38 1.53
C HIS A 58 8.79 24.96 2.05
N PRO A 59 8.68 25.32 3.34
CA PRO A 59 7.46 25.90 3.90
C PRO A 59 7.01 27.17 3.15
N GLU A 60 7.94 27.89 2.51
CA GLU A 60 7.67 29.08 1.69
C GLU A 60 6.73 28.85 0.49
N ILE A 61 6.55 27.61 0.04
CA ILE A 61 5.64 27.28 -1.07
C ILE A 61 4.18 27.17 -0.57
N HIS A 62 4.01 26.85 0.72
CA HIS A 62 2.72 26.49 1.32
C HIS A 62 2.23 27.53 2.33
N ALA A 63 3.12 28.39 2.83
CA ALA A 63 2.78 29.48 3.73
C ALA A 63 1.99 30.58 3.00
N SER A 64 0.92 31.05 3.62
CA SER A 64 0.18 32.23 3.16
C SER A 64 1.07 33.47 3.25
N SER A 65 1.06 34.30 2.20
CA SER A 65 1.83 35.55 2.18
C SER A 65 1.37 36.49 3.28
N SER A 66 2.35 36.97 4.04
CA SER A 66 2.21 37.96 5.09
C SER A 66 3.54 38.71 5.18
N PRO A 67 3.58 39.93 5.76
CA PRO A 67 4.83 40.69 5.88
C PRO A 67 5.96 39.88 6.55
N ASP A 68 5.63 39.16 7.62
CA ASP A 68 6.58 38.32 8.35
C ASP A 68 7.08 37.15 7.50
N VAL A 69 6.18 36.46 6.81
CA VAL A 69 6.53 35.33 5.92
C VAL A 69 7.38 35.82 4.76
N ASP A 70 6.99 36.92 4.11
CA ASP A 70 7.69 37.47 2.96
C ASP A 70 9.13 37.87 3.32
N ASP A 71 9.34 38.43 4.52
CA ASP A 71 10.67 38.77 5.02
C ASP A 71 11.51 37.54 5.34
N LEU A 72 10.94 36.49 5.93
CA LEU A 72 11.62 35.21 6.14
C LEU A 72 12.02 34.55 4.81
N VAL A 73 11.12 34.55 3.83
CA VAL A 73 11.38 34.02 2.49
C VAL A 73 12.49 34.80 1.79
N ARG A 74 12.49 36.14 1.92
CA ARG A 74 13.54 37.00 1.37
C ARG A 74 14.91 36.67 1.98
N GLN A 75 14.98 36.52 3.30
CA GLN A 75 16.20 36.15 4.02
C GLN A 75 16.70 34.76 3.59
N LYS A 76 15.80 33.78 3.48
CA LYS A 76 16.16 32.42 3.02
C LYS A 76 16.72 32.44 1.61
N ARG A 77 16.08 33.18 0.69
CA ARG A 77 16.57 33.34 -0.69
C ARG A 77 17.94 34.02 -0.74
N ALA A 78 18.19 35.00 0.12
CA ALA A 78 19.51 35.64 0.22
C ALA A 78 20.60 34.63 0.63
N TRP A 79 20.36 33.82 1.66
CA TRP A 79 21.30 32.77 2.09
C TRP A 79 21.56 31.69 1.03
N ILE A 80 20.55 31.36 0.21
CA ILE A 80 20.69 30.41 -0.90
C ILE A 80 21.52 31.01 -2.04
N ALA A 81 21.29 32.27 -2.39
CA ALA A 81 21.96 32.96 -3.48
C ALA A 81 23.38 33.45 -3.13
N GLN A 82 23.68 33.62 -1.84
CA GLN A 82 24.96 34.13 -1.36
C GLN A 82 26.11 33.20 -1.75
N ASP A 83 27.13 33.75 -2.41
CA ASP A 83 28.38 33.02 -2.64
C ASP A 83 29.23 33.07 -1.35
N LEU A 84 29.53 31.90 -0.81
CA LEU A 84 30.20 31.74 0.48
C LEU A 84 31.55 31.05 0.27
N PRO A 85 32.58 31.42 1.05
CA PRO A 85 33.90 30.80 0.93
C PRO A 85 33.85 29.30 1.23
N ARG A 86 34.81 28.55 0.66
CA ARG A 86 34.94 27.12 0.91
C ARG A 86 35.07 26.85 2.42
N GLY A 87 34.14 26.07 2.97
CA GLY A 87 34.06 25.75 4.40
C GLY A 87 32.81 26.27 5.10
N ALA A 88 32.13 27.29 4.55
CA ALA A 88 30.92 27.87 5.16
C ALA A 88 29.61 27.11 4.85
N ARG A 89 29.69 25.84 4.43
CA ARG A 89 28.50 25.00 4.14
C ARG A 89 27.66 24.75 5.40
N LEU A 90 28.32 24.58 6.54
CA LEU A 90 27.65 24.36 7.82
C LEU A 90 26.84 25.59 8.25
N GLU A 91 27.45 26.78 8.16
CA GLU A 91 26.78 28.05 8.46
C GLU A 91 25.56 28.26 7.58
N ARG A 92 25.70 28.08 6.25
CA ARG A 92 24.55 28.16 5.33
C ARG A 92 23.43 27.19 5.73
N HIS A 93 23.78 25.95 6.06
CA HIS A 93 22.79 24.95 6.46
C HIS A 93 22.07 25.32 7.76
N GLN A 94 22.80 25.83 8.76
CA GLN A 94 22.22 26.26 10.03
C GLN A 94 21.25 27.42 9.84
N GLN A 95 21.64 28.43 9.06
CA GLN A 95 20.82 29.62 8.83
C GLN A 95 19.55 29.29 8.05
N ILE A 96 19.66 28.48 6.99
CA ILE A 96 18.47 28.01 6.23
C ILE A 96 17.58 27.14 7.12
N THR A 97 18.16 26.28 7.97
CA THR A 97 17.37 25.44 8.89
C THR A 97 16.61 26.30 9.90
N ALA A 98 17.26 27.30 10.51
CA ALA A 98 16.61 28.21 11.45
C ALA A 98 15.47 29.01 10.79
N LEU A 99 15.66 29.48 9.55
CA LEU A 99 14.60 30.16 8.79
C LEU A 99 13.45 29.22 8.43
N ASN A 100 13.75 27.96 8.08
CA ASN A 100 12.72 26.95 7.84
C ASN A 100 11.91 26.66 9.11
N GLU A 101 12.54 26.57 10.28
CA GLU A 101 11.86 26.36 11.57
C GLU A 101 10.92 27.54 11.90
N GLN A 102 11.34 28.78 11.63
CA GLN A 102 10.47 29.94 11.79
C GLN A 102 9.27 29.89 10.83
N LEU A 103 9.52 29.61 9.55
CA LEU A 103 8.47 29.46 8.53
C LEU A 103 7.50 28.30 8.82
N GLN A 104 7.98 27.21 9.44
CA GLN A 104 7.15 26.07 9.81
C GLN A 104 6.03 26.44 10.78
N THR A 105 6.21 27.46 11.61
CA THR A 105 5.16 27.96 12.52
C THR A 105 3.92 28.42 11.75
N HIS A 106 4.12 29.00 10.56
CA HIS A 106 3.04 29.49 9.69
C HIS A 106 2.32 28.40 8.87
N VAL A 107 2.86 27.18 8.85
CA VAL A 107 2.26 26.01 8.18
C VAL A 107 1.95 24.87 9.16
N SER A 108 1.95 25.16 10.45
CA SER A 108 1.74 24.17 11.52
C SER A 108 0.38 23.48 11.43
N ASP A 109 -0.69 24.24 11.16
CA ASP A 109 -2.04 23.68 10.96
C ASP A 109 -2.10 22.72 9.76
N GLN A 110 -1.51 23.10 8.62
CA GLN A 110 -1.45 22.25 7.42
C GLN A 110 -0.64 20.98 7.70
N HIS A 111 0.47 21.11 8.43
CA HIS A 111 1.28 19.97 8.82
C HIS A 111 0.50 18.99 9.71
N GLN A 112 -0.27 19.49 10.69
CA GLN A 112 -1.09 18.66 11.55
C GLN A 112 -2.17 17.91 10.77
N VAL A 113 -2.89 18.61 9.89
CA VAL A 113 -3.93 18.01 9.04
C VAL A 113 -3.34 16.88 8.17
N LEU A 114 -2.21 17.13 7.51
CA LEU A 114 -1.56 16.12 6.68
C LEU A 114 -0.98 14.95 7.50
N GLN A 115 -0.54 15.19 8.73
CA GLN A 115 -0.12 14.09 9.63
C GLN A 115 -1.30 13.19 10.00
N ASP A 116 -2.45 13.76 10.32
CA ASP A 116 -3.66 13.01 10.65
C ASP A 116 -4.16 12.21 9.44
N GLU A 117 -4.19 12.83 8.25
CA GLU A 117 -4.52 12.18 6.98
C GLU A 117 -3.56 11.03 6.66
N ARG A 118 -2.26 11.23 6.89
CA ARG A 118 -1.23 10.20 6.70
C ARG A 118 -1.49 9.00 7.60
N GLU A 119 -1.77 9.24 8.87
CA GLU A 119 -2.06 8.16 9.81
C GLU A 119 -3.30 7.36 9.41
N GLN A 120 -4.38 8.05 9.05
CA GLN A 120 -5.61 7.41 8.60
C GLN A 120 -5.37 6.57 7.33
N THR A 121 -4.68 7.14 6.34
CA THR A 121 -4.38 6.46 5.08
C THR A 121 -3.46 5.26 5.32
N ALA A 122 -2.47 5.37 6.21
CA ALA A 122 -1.58 4.28 6.57
C ALA A 122 -2.33 3.11 7.23
N ARG A 123 -3.30 3.41 8.09
CA ARG A 123 -4.19 2.38 8.68
C ARG A 123 -5.02 1.69 7.60
N HIS A 124 -5.59 2.44 6.67
CA HIS A 124 -6.35 1.86 5.56
C HIS A 124 -5.48 0.95 4.68
N VAL A 125 -4.27 1.39 4.30
CA VAL A 125 -3.35 0.60 3.47
C VAL A 125 -2.95 -0.69 4.18
N ARG A 126 -2.67 -0.62 5.49
CA ARG A 126 -2.39 -1.80 6.30
C ARG A 126 -3.57 -2.77 6.34
N HIS A 127 -4.79 -2.27 6.54
CA HIS A 127 -5.99 -3.12 6.55
C HIS A 127 -6.22 -3.77 5.17
N ALA A 128 -6.10 -3.01 4.09
CA ALA A 128 -6.22 -3.53 2.74
C ALA A 128 -5.18 -4.63 2.46
N HIS A 129 -3.94 -4.47 2.93
CA HIS A 129 -2.91 -5.50 2.80
C HIS A 129 -3.26 -6.79 3.55
N ILE A 130 -3.78 -6.69 4.77
CA ILE A 130 -4.24 -7.85 5.55
C ILE A 130 -5.39 -8.57 4.84
N LEU A 131 -6.37 -7.81 4.34
CA LEU A 131 -7.53 -8.35 3.62
C LEU A 131 -7.16 -8.99 2.28
N ALA A 132 -6.12 -8.49 1.62
CA ALA A 132 -5.58 -9.06 0.40
C ALA A 132 -4.66 -10.27 0.62
N SER A 133 -4.48 -10.72 1.88
CA SER A 133 -3.63 -11.87 2.20
C SER A 133 -4.21 -13.17 1.66
N ARG A 134 -3.34 -13.97 1.02
CA ARG A 134 -3.63 -15.31 0.51
C ARG A 134 -3.51 -16.40 1.59
N GLU A 135 -3.08 -16.03 2.79
CA GLU A 135 -2.86 -16.95 3.91
C GLU A 135 -4.07 -17.02 4.86
N THR A 136 -5.19 -16.42 4.46
CA THR A 136 -6.42 -16.41 5.26
C THR A 136 -7.01 -17.82 5.33
N SER A 137 -7.25 -18.33 6.54
CA SER A 137 -7.89 -19.63 6.75
C SER A 137 -9.31 -19.64 6.17
N PHE A 138 -9.74 -20.79 5.62
CA PHE A 138 -11.08 -20.96 5.05
C PHE A 138 -12.20 -20.63 6.06
N CYS A 139 -11.94 -20.77 7.36
CA CYS A 139 -12.90 -20.45 8.43
C CYS A 139 -13.30 -18.97 8.47
N ALA A 140 -12.54 -18.07 7.85
CA ALA A 140 -12.86 -16.64 7.79
C ALA A 140 -13.81 -16.28 6.63
N PHE A 141 -14.07 -17.21 5.70
CA PHE A 141 -14.89 -16.97 4.53
C PHE A 141 -16.38 -17.22 4.83
N PRO A 142 -17.30 -16.39 4.32
CA PRO A 142 -18.73 -16.61 4.52
C PRO A 142 -19.18 -17.91 3.84
N SER A 143 -19.82 -18.80 4.60
CA SER A 143 -20.30 -20.10 4.10
C SER A 143 -21.26 -19.99 2.91
N GLU A 144 -22.00 -18.89 2.84
CA GLU A 144 -22.95 -18.55 1.79
C GLU A 144 -22.28 -18.28 0.45
N SER A 145 -20.99 -17.94 0.45
CA SER A 145 -20.22 -17.61 -0.76
C SER A 145 -19.16 -18.66 -1.08
N LEU A 146 -18.53 -19.25 -0.06
CA LEU A 146 -17.43 -20.19 -0.24
C LEU A 146 -17.88 -21.45 -0.97
N CYS A 147 -18.91 -22.14 -0.45
CA CYS A 147 -19.36 -23.40 -1.03
C CYS A 147 -19.91 -23.23 -2.47
N PRO A 148 -20.82 -22.27 -2.75
CA PRO A 148 -21.27 -22.03 -4.12
C PRO A 148 -20.14 -21.64 -5.06
N GLY A 149 -19.19 -20.83 -4.58
CA GLY A 149 -18.03 -20.41 -5.34
C GLY A 149 -17.10 -21.55 -5.76
N LEU A 150 -16.80 -22.46 -4.84
CA LEU A 150 -15.99 -23.65 -5.12
C LEU A 150 -16.69 -24.59 -6.12
N LEU A 151 -18.02 -24.74 -6.01
CA LEU A 151 -18.80 -25.56 -6.94
C LEU A 151 -18.81 -24.97 -8.36
N GLU A 152 -18.89 -23.65 -8.50
CA GLU A 152 -18.82 -22.97 -9.78
C GLU A 152 -17.44 -23.13 -10.44
N LEU A 153 -16.36 -22.97 -9.67
CA LEU A 153 -15.00 -23.24 -10.16
C LEU A 153 -14.83 -24.69 -10.65
N ALA A 154 -15.37 -25.65 -9.90
CA ALA A 154 -15.33 -27.05 -10.30
C ALA A 154 -16.05 -27.26 -11.65
N ARG A 155 -17.25 -26.69 -11.82
CA ARG A 155 -17.97 -26.75 -13.10
C ARG A 155 -17.17 -26.18 -14.25
N GLN A 156 -16.60 -24.98 -14.10
CA GLN A 156 -15.82 -24.35 -15.16
C GLN A 156 -14.62 -25.20 -15.59
N ALA A 157 -13.93 -25.83 -14.64
CA ALA A 157 -12.83 -26.74 -14.94
C ALA A 157 -13.29 -27.95 -15.78
N PHE A 158 -14.46 -28.52 -15.48
CA PHE A 158 -15.02 -29.63 -16.28
C PHE A 158 -15.48 -29.23 -17.70
N TYR A 159 -15.76 -27.94 -17.95
CA TYR A 159 -16.14 -27.44 -19.28
C TYR A 159 -14.96 -27.08 -20.18
N ILE A 160 -13.77 -26.84 -19.60
CA ILE A 160 -12.56 -26.48 -20.37
C ILE A 160 -11.86 -27.72 -20.97
N ASP A 161 -12.10 -28.91 -20.42
CA ASP A 161 -11.51 -30.19 -20.87
C ASP A 161 -12.35 -30.95 -21.94
N LYS A 162 -13.23 -30.27 -22.68
CA LYS A 162 -13.95 -30.83 -23.85
C LYS A 162 -13.60 -30.09 -25.14
#